data_AF-A0A1Q9TV90-F1
#
_entry.id   AF-A0A1Q9TV90-F1
#
_cell.length_a   1.000
_cell.length_b   1.000
_cell.length_c   1.000
_cell.angle_alpha   90.00
_cell.angle_beta   90.00
_cell.angle_gamma   90.00
#
_symmetry.space_group_name_H-M   'P 1'
#
loop_
_entity.id
_entity.type
_entity.pdbx_description
1 polymer ?
#
loop_
_entity_poly.entity_id
_entity_poly.type
_entity_poly.pdbx_seq_one_letter_code
_entity_poly.pdbx_strand_id
1 'polypeptide(L)'
;MSPARVVTPEARLVLREADVHADAASEDPDRWLERLAEREAADPFDLDTAPPVRALPARLAAGHHVLMLTLHRVATDAWSNTVLLEELAALYSAHTTGARPPQLPSAPQIADVARQPRHRLRHGQPQFQRRHRPHQQRDRPGGVTGTVPHERSAA
;
A
#
# COMPACT_ATOMS: atom_id res chain seq x y z
N MET A 1 9.26 -18.46 -16.38
CA MET A 1 10.09 -17.26 -16.09
C MET A 1 10.03 -17.03 -14.59
N SER A 2 11.16 -16.96 -13.89
CA SER A 2 11.16 -16.73 -12.43
C SER A 2 11.11 -15.23 -12.13
N PRO A 3 10.36 -14.78 -11.11
CA PRO A 3 10.31 -13.36 -10.76
C PRO A 3 11.69 -12.88 -10.31
N ALA A 4 12.15 -11.75 -10.87
CA ALA A 4 13.41 -11.10 -10.52
C ALA A 4 13.13 -9.64 -10.13
N ARG A 5 13.88 -9.13 -9.15
CA ARG A 5 13.79 -7.73 -8.72
C ARG A 5 14.99 -6.96 -9.25
N VAL A 6 14.72 -5.89 -9.99
CA VAL A 6 15.74 -4.92 -10.44
C VAL A 6 15.60 -3.66 -9.60
N VAL A 7 16.72 -3.14 -9.09
CA VAL A 7 16.75 -1.87 -8.34
C VAL A 7 17.55 -0.88 -9.17
N THR A 8 16.93 0.24 -9.55
CA THR A 8 17.63 1.35 -10.17
C THR A 8 18.20 2.27 -9.08
N PRO A 9 19.43 2.78 -9.21
CA PRO A 9 20.04 3.65 -8.21
C PRO A 9 19.31 4.98 -8.07
N GLU A 10 18.69 5.44 -9.16
CA GLU A 10 17.83 6.62 -9.19
C GLU A 10 16.52 6.25 -9.88
N ALA A 11 15.42 6.78 -9.36
CA ALA A 11 14.12 6.75 -10.02
C ALA A 11 13.73 8.19 -10.35
N ARG A 12 13.37 8.44 -11.61
CA ARG A 12 12.80 9.73 -12.02
C ARG A 12 11.29 9.64 -11.89
N LEU A 13 10.75 10.41 -10.95
CA LEU A 13 9.32 10.55 -10.80
C LEU A 13 8.84 11.67 -11.71
N VAL A 14 7.98 11.34 -12.68
CA VAL A 14 7.29 12.35 -13.48
C VAL A 14 6.08 12.81 -12.68
N LEU A 15 6.06 14.08 -12.29
CA LEU A 15 4.88 14.69 -11.69
C LEU A 15 3.85 14.87 -12.81
N ARG A 16 2.72 14.17 -12.70
CA ARG A 16 1.62 14.38 -13.63
C ARG A 16 0.94 15.69 -13.23
N GLU A 17 1.07 16.73 -14.04
CA GLU A 17 0.27 17.93 -13.86
C GLU A 17 -1.14 17.62 -14.34
N ALA A 18 -2.07 17.39 -13.42
CA ALA A 18 -3.48 17.48 -13.72
C ALA A 18 -3.97 18.83 -13.19
N ASP A 19 -4.69 19.61 -14.01
CA ASP A 19 -5.31 20.86 -13.57
C ASP A 19 -6.56 20.54 -12.75
N VAL A 20 -6.33 19.93 -11.58
CA VAL A 20 -7.40 19.37 -10.75
C VAL A 20 -8.23 20.49 -10.09
N HIS A 21 -7.71 21.72 -10.07
CA HIS A 21 -8.37 22.89 -9.49
C HIS A 21 -9.76 23.16 -10.09
N ALA A 22 -9.97 22.86 -11.38
CA ALA A 22 -11.26 23.07 -12.03
C ALA A 22 -12.38 22.23 -11.40
N ASP A 23 -12.07 21.02 -10.94
CA ASP A 23 -13.02 20.10 -10.31
C ASP A 23 -13.27 20.46 -8.83
N ALA A 24 -12.33 21.15 -8.17
CA ALA A 24 -12.41 21.49 -6.74
C ALA A 24 -13.23 22.77 -6.48
N ALA A 25 -13.30 23.70 -7.44
CA ALA A 25 -13.82 25.05 -7.24
C ALA A 25 -15.32 25.12 -6.86
N SER A 26 -16.09 24.07 -7.10
CA SER A 26 -17.55 24.01 -6.85
C SER A 26 -17.96 22.98 -5.79
N GLU A 27 -17.00 22.31 -5.16
CA GLU A 27 -17.24 21.20 -4.24
C GLU A 27 -16.51 21.37 -2.92
N ASP A 28 -17.00 20.69 -1.89
CA ASP A 28 -16.27 20.52 -0.64
C ASP A 28 -14.87 19.91 -0.88
N PRO A 29 -13.78 20.54 -0.39
CA PRO A 29 -12.41 20.10 -0.66
C PRO A 29 -12.11 18.67 -0.20
N ASP A 30 -12.66 18.23 0.93
CA ASP A 30 -12.40 16.91 1.48
C ASP A 30 -13.04 15.83 0.61
N ARG A 31 -14.30 16.00 0.23
CA ARG A 31 -14.99 15.10 -0.72
C ARG A 31 -14.27 15.01 -2.06
N TRP A 32 -13.76 16.14 -2.54
CA TRP A 32 -12.99 16.16 -3.78
C TRP A 32 -11.68 15.37 -3.66
N LEU A 33 -10.96 15.52 -2.54
CA LEU A 33 -9.72 14.79 -2.26
C LEU A 33 -9.96 13.28 -2.17
N GLU A 34 -11.04 12.86 -1.52
CA GLU A 34 -11.43 11.45 -1.42
C GLU A 34 -11.62 10.83 -2.81
N ARG A 35 -12.37 11.48 -3.70
CA ARG A 35 -12.56 10.97 -5.06
C ARG A 35 -11.26 10.95 -5.87
N LEU A 36 -10.41 11.96 -5.67
CA LEU A 36 -9.11 11.98 -6.34
C LEU A 36 -8.25 10.79 -5.87
N ALA A 37 -8.26 10.50 -4.58
CA ALA A 37 -7.58 9.33 -4.01
C ALA A 37 -8.15 8.01 -4.55
N GLU A 38 -9.48 7.89 -4.66
CA GLU A 38 -10.13 6.71 -5.27
C GLU A 38 -9.70 6.50 -6.73
N ARG A 39 -9.66 7.58 -7.52
CA ARG A 39 -9.22 7.54 -8.93
C ARG A 39 -7.75 7.12 -9.03
N GLU A 40 -6.88 7.72 -8.22
CA GLU A 40 -5.45 7.40 -8.24
C GLU A 40 -5.16 5.98 -7.76
N ALA A 41 -5.92 5.49 -6.77
CA ALA A 41 -5.81 4.12 -6.26
C ALA A 41 -6.32 3.07 -7.25
N ALA A 42 -7.30 3.42 -8.10
CA ALA A 42 -7.85 2.52 -9.11
C ALA A 42 -6.95 2.34 -10.33
N ASP A 43 -6.05 3.30 -10.61
CA ASP A 43 -5.12 3.23 -11.73
C ASP A 43 -3.98 2.22 -11.43
N PRO A 44 -3.86 1.12 -12.20
CA PRO A 44 -2.89 0.06 -11.91
C PRO A 44 -1.45 0.51 -12.18
N PHE A 45 -0.52 -0.07 -11.41
CA PHE A 45 0.91 0.10 -11.67
C PHE A 45 1.39 -0.92 -12.69
N ASP A 46 2.04 -0.44 -13.75
CA ASP A 46 2.91 -1.28 -14.57
C ASP A 46 4.28 -1.41 -13.89
N LEU A 47 4.46 -2.54 -13.19
CA LEU A 47 5.68 -2.83 -12.44
C LEU A 47 6.87 -3.20 -13.33
N ASP A 48 6.65 -3.46 -14.63
CA ASP A 48 7.71 -3.80 -15.57
C ASP A 48 8.37 -2.56 -16.16
N THR A 49 7.61 -1.47 -16.32
CA THR A 49 8.06 -0.28 -17.04
C THR A 49 8.15 0.99 -16.20
N ALA A 50 7.44 1.05 -15.07
CA ALA A 50 7.35 2.26 -14.25
C ALA A 50 7.79 2.02 -12.79
N PRO A 51 8.35 3.06 -12.14
CA PRO A 51 8.54 3.02 -10.70
C PRO A 51 7.22 2.72 -9.96
N PRO A 52 7.26 1.94 -8.86
CA PRO A 52 6.09 1.58 -8.05
C PRO A 52 5.58 2.76 -7.19
N VAL A 53 5.72 3.98 -7.69
CA VAL A 53 5.34 5.24 -7.04
C VAL A 53 4.86 6.22 -8.11
N ARG A 54 3.78 6.94 -7.81
CA ARG A 54 3.25 8.04 -8.61
C ARG A 54 3.04 9.25 -7.71
N ALA A 55 3.25 10.45 -8.25
CA ALA A 55 2.95 11.69 -7.55
C ALA A 55 2.09 12.60 -8.40
N LEU A 56 1.07 13.15 -7.75
CA LEU A 56 0.09 14.04 -8.36
C LEU A 56 -0.01 15.31 -7.51
N PRO A 57 0.60 16.43 -7.93
CA PRO A 57 0.32 17.73 -7.35
C PRO A 57 -1.10 18.17 -7.72
N ALA A 58 -1.83 18.64 -6.72
CA ALA A 58 -3.19 19.13 -6.81
C ALA A 58 -3.28 20.52 -6.19
N ARG A 59 -4.00 21.45 -6.82
CA ARG A 59 -4.25 22.79 -6.28
C ARG A 59 -5.71 22.92 -5.85
N LEU A 60 -5.94 23.13 -4.56
CA LEU A 60 -7.27 23.29 -3.98
C LEU A 60 -7.78 24.73 -4.11
N ALA A 61 -6.88 25.70 -3.91
CA ALA A 61 -7.15 27.14 -4.03
C ALA A 61 -5.84 27.88 -4.27
N ALA A 62 -5.91 29.21 -4.44
CA ALA A 62 -4.71 30.05 -4.43
C ALA A 62 -3.92 29.84 -3.12
N GLY A 63 -2.66 29.40 -3.24
CA GLY A 63 -1.77 29.14 -2.10
C GLY A 63 -1.98 27.80 -1.39
N HIS A 64 -3.03 27.04 -1.71
CA HIS A 64 -3.32 25.74 -1.08
C HIS A 64 -3.11 24.60 -2.07
N HIS A 65 -2.07 23.80 -1.82
CA HIS A 65 -1.69 22.67 -2.66
C HIS A 65 -1.61 21.40 -1.82
N VAL A 66 -1.97 20.28 -2.45
CA VAL A 66 -1.84 18.93 -1.89
C VAL A 66 -0.96 18.13 -2.84
N LEU A 67 -0.02 17.37 -2.28
CA LEU A 67 0.74 16.38 -3.02
C LEU A 67 0.18 15.00 -2.68
N MET A 68 -0.37 14.32 -3.68
CA MET A 68 -0.82 12.93 -3.52
C MET A 68 0.28 11.98 -3.96
N LEU A 69 0.65 11.06 -3.07
CA LEU A 69 1.62 10.00 -3.34
C LEU A 69 0.91 8.65 -3.33
N THR A 70 0.93 7.97 -4.48
CA THR A 70 0.38 6.62 -4.62
C THR A 70 1.54 5.63 -4.68
N LEU A 71 1.60 4.71 -3.72
CA LEU A 71 2.71 3.76 -3.53
C LEU A 71 2.23 2.33 -3.69
N HIS A 72 2.92 1.54 -4.49
CA HIS A 72 2.65 0.11 -4.59
C HIS A 72 3.29 -0.64 -3.41
N ARG A 73 2.49 -1.39 -2.64
CA ARG A 73 2.92 -2.14 -1.44
C ARG A 73 3.97 -3.23 -1.68
N VAL A 74 4.32 -3.52 -2.95
CA VAL A 74 5.46 -4.39 -3.29
C VAL A 74 6.79 -3.77 -2.91
N ALA A 75 6.85 -2.43 -2.91
CA ALA A 75 8.04 -1.64 -2.64
C ALA A 75 8.00 -0.95 -1.27
N THR A 76 6.82 -0.77 -0.67
CA THR A 76 6.66 -0.06 0.60
C THR A 76 5.80 -0.81 1.60
N ASP A 77 6.09 -0.55 2.88
CA ASP A 77 5.27 -0.93 4.03
C ASP A 77 4.86 0.32 4.85
N ALA A 78 3.99 0.13 5.84
CA ALA A 78 3.45 1.23 6.65
C ALA A 78 4.53 2.03 7.39
N TRP A 79 5.63 1.40 7.81
CA TRP A 79 6.72 2.13 8.49
C TRP A 79 7.53 2.94 7.49
N SER A 80 7.95 2.31 6.39
CA SER A 80 8.70 3.00 5.33
C SER A 80 7.92 4.20 4.76
N ASN A 81 6.58 4.14 4.73
CA ASN A 81 5.74 5.26 4.33
C ASN A 81 5.87 6.45 5.29
N THR A 82 5.88 6.21 6.60
CA THR A 82 6.08 7.27 7.60
C THR A 82 7.45 7.93 7.45
N VAL A 83 8.50 7.13 7.34
CA VAL A 83 9.88 7.64 7.12
C VAL A 83 9.94 8.46 5.84
N LEU A 84 9.39 7.95 4.72
CA LEU A 84 9.34 8.65 3.45
C LEU A 84 8.68 10.03 3.56
N LEU A 85 7.54 10.12 4.23
CA LEU A 85 6.80 11.37 4.38
C LEU A 85 7.54 12.38 5.28
N GLU A 86 8.14 11.91 6.37
CA GLU A 86 8.94 12.75 7.28
C GLU A 86 10.18 13.32 6.59
N GLU A 87 10.92 12.48 5.87
CA GLU A 87 12.13 12.89 5.14
C GLU A 87 11.77 13.83 3.99
N LEU A 88 10.71 13.54 3.23
CA LEU A 88 10.24 14.41 2.16
C LEU A 88 9.83 15.79 2.69
N ALA A 89 9.09 15.85 3.80
CA ALA A 89 8.69 17.12 4.40
C ALA A 89 9.90 17.94 4.87
N ALA A 90 10.88 17.29 5.50
CA ALA A 90 12.09 17.95 5.98
C ALA A 90 12.95 18.51 4.82
N LEU A 91 13.13 17.72 3.76
CA LEU A 91 13.86 18.14 2.55
C LEU A 91 13.13 19.27 1.83
N TYR A 92 11.81 19.16 1.66
CA TYR A 92 11.00 20.18 1.00
C TYR A 92 11.00 21.51 1.76
N SER A 93 10.90 21.46 3.09
CA SER A 93 10.99 22.66 3.95
C SER A 93 12.36 23.34 3.83
N ALA A 94 13.46 22.57 3.86
CA ALA A 94 14.79 23.14 3.66
C ALA A 94 14.95 23.76 2.26
N HIS A 95 14.44 23.11 1.22
CA HIS A 95 14.49 23.61 -0.14
C HIS A 95 13.73 24.94 -0.29
N THR A 96 12.49 25.01 0.21
CA THR A 96 11.63 26.19 0.07
C THR A 96 12.09 27.39 0.89
N THR A 97 12.81 27.15 1.99
CA THR A 97 13.39 28.21 2.84
C THR A 97 14.81 28.61 2.44
N GLY A 98 15.42 27.91 1.48
CA GLY A 98 16.83 28.08 1.11
C GLY A 98 17.81 27.62 2.20
N ALA A 99 17.33 26.87 3.20
CA ALA A 99 18.16 26.31 4.25
C ALA A 99 18.96 25.11 3.73
N ARG A 100 20.04 24.78 4.44
CA ARG A 100 20.80 23.54 4.16
C ARG A 100 19.89 22.33 4.45
N PRO A 101 19.78 21.36 3.53
CA PRO A 101 18.98 20.16 3.76
C PRO A 101 19.55 19.35 4.94
N PRO A 102 18.69 18.76 5.78
CA PRO A 102 19.12 17.91 6.87
C PRO A 102 19.85 16.68 6.33
N GLN A 103 20.82 16.18 7.10
CA GLN A 103 21.45 14.91 6.79
C GLN A 103 20.49 13.79 7.19
N LEU A 104 20.00 13.06 6.19
CA LEU A 104 19.12 11.91 6.42
C LEU A 104 19.92 10.69 6.91
N PRO A 105 19.36 9.87 7.80
CA PRO A 105 19.99 8.62 8.22
C PRO A 105 20.11 7.66 7.03
N SER A 106 21.16 6.85 7.02
CA SER A 106 21.27 5.79 6.00
C SER A 106 20.19 4.74 6.24
N ALA A 107 19.24 4.62 5.32
CA ALA A 107 18.27 3.54 5.35
C ALA A 107 18.95 2.19 4.99
N PRO A 108 18.61 1.08 5.67
CA PRO A 108 19.08 -0.24 5.28
C PRO A 108 18.52 -0.61 3.90
N GLN A 109 19.37 -1.13 3.02
CA GLN A 109 18.93 -1.60 1.70
C GLN A 109 18.10 -2.88 1.86
N ILE A 110 16.91 -2.93 1.25
CA ILE A 110 16.04 -4.13 1.31
C ILE A 110 16.75 -5.38 0.80
N ALA A 111 17.71 -5.23 -0.15
CA ALA A 111 18.53 -6.34 -0.61
C ALA A 111 19.36 -6.98 0.52
N ASP A 112 19.86 -6.19 1.45
CA ASP A 112 20.68 -6.65 2.56
C ASP A 112 19.80 -7.29 3.64
N VAL A 113 18.65 -6.67 3.94
CA VAL A 113 17.64 -7.23 4.86
C VAL A 113 17.15 -8.60 4.38
N ALA A 114 16.90 -8.75 3.07
CA ALA A 114 16.42 -10.01 2.50
C ALA A 114 17.48 -11.12 2.47
N ARG A 115 18.78 -10.77 2.43
CA ARG A 115 19.91 -11.72 2.46
C ARG A 115 20.26 -12.18 3.87
N GLN A 116 19.75 -11.50 4.90
CA GLN A 116 20.07 -11.83 6.27
C GLN A 116 19.50 -13.22 6.65
N PRO A 117 20.31 -14.13 7.24
CA PRO A 117 19.85 -15.45 7.63
C PRO A 117 18.65 -15.36 8.58
N ARG A 118 17.56 -16.07 8.25
CA ARG A 118 16.29 -16.10 9.03
C ARG A 118 16.42 -16.59 10.48
N HIS A 119 17.61 -17.01 10.90
CA HIS A 119 17.89 -17.55 12.23
C HIS A 119 17.67 -16.54 13.38
N ARG A 120 17.55 -15.23 13.10
CA ARG A 120 17.22 -14.22 14.13
C ARG A 120 15.73 -14.13 14.50
N LEU A 121 14.86 -14.98 13.97
CA LEU A 121 13.46 -15.10 14.40
C LEU A 121 13.24 -16.22 15.45
N ARG A 122 14.32 -16.76 16.05
CA ARG A 122 14.23 -17.86 17.04
C ARG A 122 14.73 -17.54 18.45
N HIS A 123 14.91 -16.27 18.80
CA HIS A 123 15.11 -15.86 20.20
C HIS A 123 14.10 -14.78 20.59
N GLY A 124 12.94 -15.26 21.02
CA GLY A 124 11.80 -14.48 21.48
C GLY A 124 10.53 -15.34 21.55
N GLN A 125 10.53 -16.39 22.37
CA GLN A 125 9.28 -16.95 22.90
C GLN A 125 9.08 -16.35 24.30
N PRO A 126 7.89 -15.82 24.58
CA PRO A 126 7.04 -16.51 25.53
C PRO A 126 5.67 -16.82 24.93
N GLN A 127 5.35 -18.12 24.91
CA GLN A 127 4.03 -18.72 25.12
C GLN A 127 2.81 -17.78 24.93
N PHE A 128 2.24 -17.75 23.73
CA PHE A 128 0.79 -17.63 23.59
C PHE A 128 0.23 -19.00 23.19
N GLN A 129 -0.63 -19.50 24.07
CA GLN A 129 -1.31 -20.78 23.98
C GLN A 129 -1.86 -21.03 22.58
N ARG A 130 -1.60 -22.21 22.03
CA ARG A 130 -2.50 -22.85 21.06
C ARG A 130 -3.87 -22.98 21.72
N ARG A 131 -4.71 -21.96 21.62
CA ARG A 131 -6.14 -22.11 21.85
C ARG A 131 -6.74 -22.65 20.57
N HIS A 132 -7.20 -23.89 20.65
CA HIS A 132 -8.05 -24.55 19.67
C HIS A 132 -9.08 -23.55 19.11
N ARG A 133 -9.07 -23.35 17.80
CA ARG A 133 -10.20 -22.76 17.09
C ARG A 133 -11.02 -23.93 16.55
N PRO A 134 -12.08 -24.42 17.25
CA PRO A 134 -12.97 -25.38 16.63
C PRO A 134 -13.69 -24.68 15.48
N HIS A 135 -13.90 -25.45 14.41
CA HIS A 135 -14.64 -25.07 13.21
C HIS A 135 -15.91 -24.28 13.55
N GLN A 136 -15.95 -23.01 13.15
CA GLN A 136 -17.21 -22.33 12.82
C GLN A 136 -17.24 -22.10 11.31
N GLN A 137 -17.50 -23.17 10.56
CA GLN A 137 -18.28 -23.02 9.34
C GLN A 137 -19.73 -22.82 9.81
N ARG A 138 -20.13 -21.55 9.88
CA ARG A 138 -21.53 -21.17 10.05
C ARG A 138 -22.31 -21.63 8.82
N ASP A 139 -23.30 -22.48 9.08
CA ASP A 139 -24.64 -22.49 8.50
C ASP A 139 -24.84 -21.71 7.19
N ARG A 140 -24.99 -22.46 6.10
CA ARG A 140 -25.91 -22.09 5.02
C ARG A 140 -27.19 -22.92 5.20
N PRO A 141 -28.38 -22.32 5.30
CA PRO A 141 -29.62 -23.07 5.22
C PRO A 141 -29.97 -23.31 3.74
N GLY A 142 -30.39 -24.52 3.40
CA GLY A 142 -31.11 -24.79 2.16
C GLY A 142 -30.66 -26.06 1.42
N GLY A 143 -31.51 -27.10 1.50
CA GLY A 143 -31.48 -28.22 0.56
C GLY A 143 -31.63 -29.60 1.20
N VAL A 144 -32.80 -29.89 1.80
CA VAL A 144 -33.19 -31.27 2.08
C VAL A 144 -33.49 -31.95 0.74
N THR A 145 -32.63 -32.87 0.31
CA THR A 145 -33.00 -33.88 -0.70
C THR A 145 -33.15 -35.20 0.03
N GLY A 146 -34.40 -35.61 0.27
CA GLY A 146 -34.71 -36.91 0.82
C GLY A 146 -34.35 -38.01 -0.17
N THR A 147 -33.66 -39.05 0.30
CA THR A 147 -33.53 -40.32 -0.42
C THR A 147 -34.24 -41.37 0.41
N VAL A 148 -35.32 -41.92 -0.15
CA VAL A 148 -36.13 -43.00 0.45
C VAL A 148 -35.34 -44.31 0.32
N PRO A 149 -35.17 -45.15 1.35
CA PRO A 149 -34.66 -46.49 1.17
C PRO A 149 -35.80 -47.40 0.69
N HIS A 150 -35.59 -48.00 -0.47
CA HIS A 150 -36.45 -49.03 -1.03
C HIS A 150 -36.23 -50.33 -0.24
N GLU A 151 -37.21 -50.76 0.55
CA GLU A 151 -37.23 -52.10 1.12
C GLU A 151 -37.29 -53.14 0.00
N ARG A 152 -36.40 -54.13 0.07
CA ARG A 152 -36.50 -55.36 -0.72
C ARG A 152 -37.12 -56.44 0.16
N SER A 153 -38.25 -56.92 -0.33
CA SER A 153 -38.98 -58.10 0.13
C SER A 153 -38.17 -59.39 -0.03
N ALA A 154 -38.17 -60.23 1.00
CA ALA A 154 -38.08 -61.70 0.98
C ALA A 154 -38.31 -62.15 2.44
N ALA A 155 -39.14 -63.12 2.81
CA ALA A 155 -40.08 -64.02 2.15
C ALA A 155 -41.05 -64.49 3.25
#